data_AF-A0AA88INW7-F1
#
_entry.id   AF-A0AA88INW7-F1
#
_cell.length_a   1.000
_cell.length_b   1.000
_cell.length_c   1.000
_cell.angle_alpha   90.00
_cell.angle_beta   90.00
_cell.angle_gamma   90.00
#
_symmetry.space_group_name_H-M   'P 1'
#
loop_
_entity.id
_entity.type
_entity.pdbx_description
1 polymer ?
#
loop_
_entity_poly.entity_id
_entity_poly.type
_entity_poly.pdbx_seq_one_letter_code
_entity_poly.pdbx_strand_id
1 'polypeptide(L)'
;MLHIYNQVRRKLEDEHGANISGDLKGFMSAKNTIFHARCATCLAEPASQGDIQLGLDWKVTKRSEAFLARDSVDIDRVLIFATDENQRRLVIVDRWFVDGTFRVAPKQYKHLFYDSRLR
;
A
#
# COMPACT_ATOMS: atom_id res chain seq x y z
N MET A 1 -14.58 -5.11 2.73
CA MET A 1 -13.28 -5.81 2.86
C MET A 1 -13.40 -7.18 3.51
N LEU A 2 -13.84 -7.30 4.78
CA LEU A 2 -14.01 -8.61 5.45
C LEU A 2 -14.97 -9.57 4.73
N HIS A 3 -16.06 -9.05 4.15
CA HIS A 3 -17.06 -9.87 3.46
C HIS A 3 -16.49 -10.59 2.23
N ILE A 4 -15.68 -9.90 1.43
CA ILE A 4 -15.03 -10.45 0.22
C ILE A 4 -13.95 -11.46 0.62
N TYR A 5 -13.17 -11.13 1.66
CA TYR A 5 -12.18 -12.06 2.21
C TYR A 5 -12.82 -13.37 2.68
N ASN A 6 -13.95 -13.28 3.39
CA ASN A 6 -14.68 -14.46 3.87
C ASN A 6 -15.33 -15.27 2.75
N GLN A 7 -15.81 -14.66 1.67
CA GLN A 7 -16.33 -15.37 0.51
C GLN A 7 -15.23 -16.14 -0.25
N VAL A 8 -14.06 -15.52 -0.43
CA VAL A 8 -12.91 -16.16 -1.10
C VAL A 8 -12.35 -17.28 -0.23
N ARG A 9 -12.26 -17.07 1.09
CA ARG A 9 -11.80 -18.10 2.04
C ARG A 9 -12.70 -19.34 2.02
N ARG A 10 -14.02 -19.17 2.00
CA ARG A 10 -14.95 -20.31 1.89
C ARG A 10 -14.78 -21.09 0.58
N LYS A 11 -14.62 -20.40 -0.56
CA LYS A 11 -14.33 -21.06 -1.84
C LYS A 11 -13.02 -21.85 -1.82
N LEU A 12 -11.98 -21.31 -1.20
CA LEU A 12 -10.70 -22.01 -1.06
C LEU A 12 -10.78 -23.20 -0.09
N GLU A 13 -11.57 -23.09 0.99
CA GLU A 13 -11.81 -24.17 1.96
C GLU A 13 -12.64 -25.31 1.36
N ASP A 14 -13.63 -25.00 0.50
CA ASP A 14 -14.42 -25.99 -0.22
C ASP A 14 -13.58 -26.74 -1.29
N GLU A 15 -12.56 -26.10 -1.85
CA GLU A 15 -11.63 -26.69 -2.85
C GLU A 15 -10.47 -27.50 -2.20
N HIS A 16 -10.11 -27.23 -0.93
CA HIS A 16 -8.98 -27.87 -0.24
C HIS A 16 -9.22 -29.30 0.25
N GLY A 17 -10.38 -29.90 -0.05
CA GLY A 17 -10.67 -31.32 0.22
C GLY A 17 -9.89 -32.31 -0.66
N ALA A 18 -9.17 -31.86 -1.69
CA ALA A 18 -8.49 -32.76 -2.62
C ALA A 18 -7.08 -32.26 -3.03
N ASN A 19 -6.07 -33.06 -2.66
CA ASN A 19 -4.75 -33.23 -3.30
C ASN A 19 -3.90 -31.98 -3.61
N ILE A 20 -2.80 -31.83 -2.84
CA ILE A 20 -1.90 -30.66 -2.80
C ILE A 20 -0.97 -30.53 -4.04
N SER A 21 -1.03 -31.41 -5.05
CA SER A 21 -0.04 -31.42 -6.14
C SER A 21 -0.51 -30.88 -7.50
N GLY A 22 -1.67 -30.20 -7.60
CA GLY A 22 -2.27 -29.92 -8.92
C GLY A 22 -2.77 -28.50 -9.22
N ASP A 23 -2.95 -27.60 -8.25
CA ASP A 23 -3.91 -26.51 -8.45
C ASP A 23 -3.34 -25.09 -8.56
N LEU A 24 -2.27 -24.94 -9.36
CA LEU A 24 -1.81 -23.61 -9.78
C LEU A 24 -2.88 -22.86 -10.59
N LYS A 25 -3.79 -23.59 -11.26
CA LYS A 25 -4.93 -23.03 -12.00
C LYS A 25 -5.99 -22.45 -11.06
N GLY A 26 -6.36 -23.16 -9.99
CA GLY A 26 -7.22 -22.65 -8.92
C GLY A 26 -6.65 -21.40 -8.26
N PHE A 27 -5.35 -21.41 -7.92
CA PHE A 27 -4.66 -20.22 -7.38
C PHE A 27 -4.70 -19.02 -8.33
N MET A 28 -4.40 -19.22 -9.62
CA MET A 28 -4.43 -18.14 -10.61
C MET A 28 -5.84 -17.61 -10.85
N SER A 29 -6.85 -18.49 -10.85
CA SER A 29 -8.27 -18.13 -10.94
C SER A 29 -8.73 -17.32 -9.72
N ALA A 30 -8.39 -17.77 -8.52
CA ALA A 30 -8.66 -17.06 -7.27
C ALA A 30 -7.94 -15.71 -7.24
N LYS A 31 -6.67 -15.66 -7.64
CA LYS A 31 -5.90 -14.40 -7.77
C LYS A 31 -6.57 -13.42 -8.72
N ASN A 32 -7.00 -13.88 -9.89
CA ASN A 32 -7.67 -13.03 -10.88
C ASN A 32 -9.04 -12.57 -10.39
N THR A 33 -9.81 -13.43 -9.72
CA THR A 33 -11.10 -13.08 -9.13
C THR A 33 -10.93 -12.04 -8.02
N ILE A 34 -9.92 -12.19 -7.16
CA ILE A 34 -9.55 -11.20 -6.15
C ILE A 34 -9.13 -9.90 -6.83
N PHE A 35 -8.32 -9.97 -7.89
CA PHE A 35 -7.88 -8.80 -8.64
C PHE A 35 -9.07 -8.04 -9.26
N HIS A 36 -9.98 -8.73 -9.93
CA HIS A 36 -11.18 -8.11 -10.53
C HIS A 36 -12.15 -7.57 -9.48
N ALA A 37 -12.38 -8.30 -8.39
CA ALA A 37 -13.19 -7.81 -7.27
C ALA A 37 -12.55 -6.57 -6.60
N ARG A 38 -11.21 -6.53 -6.52
CA ARG A 38 -10.47 -5.34 -6.08
C ARG A 38 -10.62 -4.21 -7.09
N CYS A 39 -10.46 -4.44 -8.39
CA CYS A 39 -10.65 -3.40 -9.40
C CYS A 39 -12.06 -2.80 -9.38
N ALA A 40 -13.10 -3.62 -9.12
CA ALA A 40 -14.48 -3.14 -9.03
C ALA A 40 -14.79 -2.32 -7.77
N THR A 41 -13.97 -2.44 -6.71
CA THR A 41 -14.17 -1.78 -5.42
C THR A 41 -13.09 -0.77 -5.06
N CYS A 42 -12.00 -0.73 -5.82
CA CYS A 42 -10.91 0.20 -5.63
C CYS A 42 -11.27 1.53 -6.26
N LEU A 43 -11.03 2.61 -5.53
CA LEU A 43 -11.09 3.95 -6.09
C LEU A 43 -10.11 4.05 -7.26
N ALA A 44 -10.46 4.84 -8.27
CA ALA A 44 -9.57 5.13 -9.38
C ALA A 44 -8.23 5.66 -8.85
N GLU A 45 -7.13 5.23 -9.47
CA GLU A 45 -5.82 5.77 -9.13
C GLU A 45 -5.82 7.29 -9.37
N PRO A 46 -5.29 8.09 -8.42
CA PRO A 46 -5.26 9.53 -8.57
C PRO A 46 -4.42 9.94 -9.79
N ALA A 47 -4.89 10.90 -10.59
CA ALA A 47 -4.16 11.31 -11.81
C ALA A 47 -2.90 12.12 -11.46
N SER A 48 -2.91 12.80 -10.32
CA SER A 48 -1.82 13.61 -9.78
C SER A 48 -1.68 13.45 -8.26
N GLN A 49 -0.57 13.93 -7.68
CA GLN A 49 -0.40 13.96 -6.22
C GLN A 49 -1.40 14.90 -5.52
N GLY A 50 -1.89 15.93 -6.23
CA GLY A 50 -2.93 16.84 -5.74
C GLY A 50 -4.28 16.15 -5.54
N ASP A 51 -4.57 15.10 -6.32
CA ASP A 51 -5.82 14.34 -6.22
C ASP A 51 -5.87 13.39 -5.02
N ILE A 52 -4.74 13.24 -4.29
CA ILE A 52 -4.66 12.35 -3.13
C ILE A 52 -5.43 12.97 -1.96
N GLN A 53 -6.65 12.50 -1.74
CA GLN A 53 -7.47 12.88 -0.60
C GLN A 53 -7.28 11.90 0.56
N LEU A 54 -6.57 12.35 1.61
CA LEU A 54 -6.37 11.56 2.82
C LEU A 54 -7.47 11.87 3.83
N GLY A 55 -8.37 10.92 4.06
CA GLY A 55 -9.33 10.97 5.17
C GLY A 55 -8.63 10.92 6.54
N LEU A 56 -9.35 11.31 7.60
CA LEU A 56 -8.83 11.35 8.98
C LEU A 56 -8.25 10.00 9.42
N ASP A 57 -8.93 8.90 9.08
CA ASP A 57 -8.51 7.54 9.43
C ASP A 57 -7.13 7.16 8.85
N TRP A 58 -6.71 7.83 7.77
CA TRP A 58 -5.42 7.61 7.10
C TRP A 58 -4.30 8.49 7.64
N LYS A 59 -4.63 9.45 8.51
CA LYS A 59 -3.67 10.37 9.14
C LYS A 59 -3.28 9.91 10.54
N VAL A 60 -3.87 8.82 11.03
CA VAL A 60 -3.66 8.28 12.37
C VAL A 60 -3.18 6.83 12.32
N THR A 61 -2.40 6.43 13.33
CA THR A 61 -2.03 5.02 13.51
C THR A 61 -3.22 4.22 14.07
N LYS A 62 -3.11 2.89 14.08
CA LYS A 62 -4.09 2.02 14.76
C LYS A 62 -4.21 2.30 16.27
N ARG A 63 -3.22 2.98 16.86
CA ARG A 63 -3.20 3.42 18.26
C ARG A 63 -3.70 4.85 18.43
N SER A 64 -4.28 5.44 17.37
CA SER A 64 -4.80 6.82 17.35
C SER A 64 -3.72 7.90 17.53
N GLU A 65 -2.46 7.59 17.19
CA GLU A 65 -1.38 8.57 17.18
C GLU A 65 -1.36 9.31 15.84
N ALA A 66 -0.99 10.59 15.85
CA ALA A 66 -0.78 11.34 14.60
C ALA A 66 0.34 10.69 13.77
N PHE A 67 0.08 10.50 12.48
CA PHE A 67 0.98 9.79 11.57
C PHE A 67 1.32 10.59 10.31
N LEU A 68 0.41 11.42 9.80
CA LEU A 68 0.76 12.37 8.74
C LEU A 68 1.50 13.55 9.36
N ALA A 69 2.83 13.53 9.28
CA ALA A 69 3.69 14.53 9.90
C ALA A 69 3.81 15.81 9.06
N ARG A 70 3.80 15.69 7.72
CA ARG A 70 3.87 16.84 6.82
C ARG A 70 3.07 16.59 5.54
N ASP A 71 2.42 17.65 5.10
CA ASP A 71 1.75 17.79 3.81
C ASP A 71 2.10 19.20 3.30
N SER A 72 2.94 19.31 2.26
CA SER A 72 3.45 20.61 1.80
C SER A 72 2.44 21.41 0.97
N VAL A 73 1.34 20.80 0.50
CA VAL A 73 0.23 21.43 -0.25
C VAL A 73 0.70 22.30 -1.44
N ASP A 74 1.84 21.99 -2.04
CA ASP A 74 2.42 22.68 -3.20
C ASP A 74 2.31 21.84 -4.49
N ILE A 75 2.80 22.39 -5.62
CA ILE A 75 2.75 21.74 -6.94
C ILE A 75 3.48 20.39 -6.92
N ASP A 76 4.53 20.27 -6.11
CA ASP A 76 5.32 19.05 -5.88
C ASP A 76 5.03 18.45 -4.48
N ARG A 77 3.74 18.33 -4.15
CA ARG A 77 3.23 17.91 -2.84
C ARG A 77 4.00 16.72 -2.25
N VAL A 78 4.73 16.98 -1.16
CA VAL A 78 5.44 15.99 -0.36
C VAL A 78 4.60 15.59 0.83
N LEU A 79 4.34 14.28 0.93
CA LEU A 79 3.70 13.65 2.09
C LEU A 79 4.74 12.92 2.92
N ILE A 80 4.87 13.28 4.19
CA ILE A 80 5.75 12.59 5.14
C ILE A 80 4.90 11.91 6.20
N PHE A 81 5.07 10.60 6.31
CA PHE A 81 4.40 9.78 7.30
C PHE A 81 5.39 9.32 8.37
N ALA A 82 5.19 9.81 9.59
CA ALA A 82 5.97 9.43 10.76
C ALA A 82 5.19 9.80 12.02
N THR A 83 5.37 9.01 13.08
CA THR A 83 4.96 9.43 14.42
C THR A 83 6.05 10.33 15.02
N ASP A 84 5.66 11.23 15.94
CA ASP A 84 6.62 12.08 16.67
C ASP A 84 7.71 11.26 17.35
N GLU A 85 7.34 10.10 17.89
CA GLU A 85 8.26 9.18 18.55
C GLU A 85 9.30 8.63 17.57
N ASN A 86 8.88 8.21 16.38
CA ASN A 86 9.81 7.73 15.36
C ASN A 86 10.72 8.85 14.86
N GLN A 87 10.22 10.08 14.74
CA GLN A 87 11.07 11.24 14.40
C GLN A 87 12.11 11.53 15.46
N ARG A 88 11.73 11.55 16.74
CA ARG A 88 12.68 11.73 17.85
C ARG A 88 13.76 10.66 17.83
N ARG A 89 13.38 9.40 17.62
CA ARG A 89 14.34 8.29 17.50
C ARG A 89 15.30 8.50 16.34
N LEU A 90 14.80 8.92 15.17
CA LEU A 90 15.64 9.22 14.00
C LEU A 90 16.66 10.33 14.29
N VAL A 91 16.31 11.35 15.08
CA VAL A 91 17.22 12.44 15.46
C VAL A 91 18.30 11.98 16.45
N ILE A 92 17.99 11.00 17.32
CA ILE A 92 18.89 10.57 18.40
C ILE A 92 19.89 9.49 17.93
N VAL A 93 19.55 8.69 16.92
CA VAL A 93 20.42 7.60 16.46
C VAL A 93 21.62 8.10 15.66
N ASP A 94 22.79 7.51 15.89
CA ASP A 94 24.05 7.83 15.19
C ASP A 94 24.10 7.31 13.74
N ARG A 95 23.35 6.23 13.44
CA ARG A 95 23.36 5.61 12.11
C ARG A 95 21.97 5.19 11.68
N TRP A 96 21.67 5.43 10.40
CA TRP A 96 20.42 5.02 9.76
C TRP A 96 20.70 3.87 8.80
N PHE A 97 19.98 2.77 8.98
CA PHE A 97 19.95 1.67 8.01
C PHE A 97 18.60 1.75 7.30
N VAL A 98 18.61 2.26 6.08
CA VAL A 98 17.41 2.45 5.28
C VAL A 98 17.41 1.41 4.16
N ASP A 99 16.49 0.46 4.20
CA ASP A 99 16.25 -0.46 3.08
C ASP A 99 15.18 0.13 2.15
N GLY A 100 15.56 0.35 0.90
CA GLY A 100 14.69 0.94 -0.12
C GLY A 100 13.91 -0.14 -0.86
N THR A 101 12.82 -0.64 -0.30
CA THR A 101 11.97 -1.61 -1.01
C THR A 101 10.99 -0.91 -1.98
N PHE A 102 11.50 -0.37 -3.09
CA PHE A 102 10.71 0.42 -4.06
C PHE A 102 10.20 -0.36 -5.27
N ARG A 103 9.78 -1.62 -5.09
CA ARG A 103 9.43 -2.49 -6.23
C ARG A 103 8.09 -2.15 -6.88
N VAL A 104 7.18 -1.48 -6.17
CA VAL A 104 5.84 -1.10 -6.70
C VAL A 104 5.39 0.24 -6.13
N ALA A 105 6.07 1.32 -6.52
CA ALA A 105 5.55 2.66 -6.26
C ALA A 105 4.36 2.91 -7.22
N PRO A 106 3.19 3.39 -6.75
CA PRO A 106 2.12 3.87 -7.61
C PRO A 106 2.68 4.86 -8.65
N LYS A 107 2.09 4.94 -9.85
CA LYS A 107 2.63 5.75 -10.96
C LYS A 107 2.95 7.20 -10.57
N GLN A 108 2.20 7.74 -9.62
CA GLN A 108 2.28 9.08 -9.05
C GLN A 108 3.58 9.32 -8.24
N TYR A 109 4.29 8.26 -7.85
CA TYR A 109 5.57 8.33 -7.13
C TYR A 109 6.77 7.95 -8.01
N LYS A 110 6.57 7.72 -9.32
CA LYS A 110 7.68 7.34 -10.22
C LYS A 110 8.81 8.38 -10.26
N HIS A 111 8.51 9.66 -10.02
CA HIS A 111 9.50 10.74 -10.08
C HIS A 111 10.56 10.65 -8.97
N LEU A 112 10.24 10.01 -7.85
CA LEU A 112 11.18 9.81 -6.73
C LEU A 112 12.14 8.64 -6.95
N PHE A 113 11.86 7.74 -7.91
CA PHE A 113 12.55 6.46 -8.02
C PHE A 113 13.13 6.14 -9.39
N TYR A 114 12.70 6.84 -10.44
CA TYR A 114 13.14 6.62 -11.82
C TYR A 114 13.56 7.92 -12.50
N ASP A 115 14.34 8.77 -11.81
CA ASP A 115 14.97 9.91 -12.48
C ASP A 115 15.97 9.40 -13.52
N SER A 116 15.71 9.70 -14.79
CA SER A 116 16.57 9.40 -15.93
C SER A 116 17.86 10.23 -15.96
N ARG A 117 18.02 11.21 -15.06
CA ARG A 117 19.22 12.06 -14.93
C ARG A 117 20.31 11.46 -14.03
N LEU A 118 20.08 10.30 -13.41
CA LEU A 118 21.05 9.60 -12.56
C LEU A 118 21.69 8.38 -13.27
N ARG A 119 21.82 8.42 -14.60
CA ARG A 119 22.63 7.46 -15.36
C ARG A 119 23.77 8.16 -16.07
#